data_AF-A3YF15-F1
#
_entry.id   AF-A3YF15-F1
#
_cell.length_a   1.000
_cell.length_b   1.000
_cell.length_c   1.000
_cell.angle_alpha   90.00
_cell.angle_beta   90.00
_cell.angle_gamma   90.00
#
_symmetry.space_group_name_H-M   'P 1'
#
loop_
_entity.id
_entity.type
_entity.pdbx_description
1 polymer ?
#
loop_
_entity_poly.entity_id
_entity_poly.type
_entity_poly.pdbx_seq_one_letter_code
_entity_poly.pdbx_strand_id
1 'polypeptide(L)'
;MKSLLTLALTAVIALTLAGCKTILPNPTSSDSTLVLAPYAADNATKSKGAWGYAYILNNDEDLLVKINARKANDTFAVTKDLPAGEYVITGVKSYPVSGGRTKAVGTGSSYQLDKDQQIPFDTKAGEITILPIIIVLTRETAPDGQRSYQSHSFDILSVEELAALKAEVQTLEGFGSWKVKEGHKVYANLAI
;
A
#
# COMPACT_ATOMS: atom_id res chain seq x y z
N MET A 1 -30.75 -16.16 19.55
CA MET A 1 -30.37 -17.28 18.66
C MET A 1 -29.05 -16.91 18.01
N LYS A 2 -28.12 -17.86 18.01
CA LYS A 2 -26.68 -17.66 17.80
C LYS A 2 -26.39 -17.12 16.40
N SER A 3 -25.55 -16.09 16.37
CA SER A 3 -24.89 -15.49 15.22
C SER A 3 -24.41 -16.57 14.26
N LEU A 4 -25.00 -16.60 13.06
CA LEU A 4 -24.52 -17.39 11.94
C LEU A 4 -23.27 -16.68 11.42
N LEU A 5 -22.14 -17.35 11.60
CA LEU A 5 -20.82 -17.02 11.06
C LEU A 5 -20.98 -16.48 9.63
N THR A 6 -20.76 -15.18 9.48
CA THR A 6 -20.35 -14.63 8.19
C THR A 6 -18.86 -14.89 8.10
N LEU A 7 -18.52 -16.13 7.70
CA LEU A 7 -17.19 -16.50 7.24
C LEU A 7 -16.98 -15.75 5.92
N ALA A 8 -16.62 -14.47 6.01
CA ALA A 8 -16.03 -13.74 4.90
C ALA A 8 -14.63 -14.33 4.70
N LEU A 9 -14.58 -15.42 3.95
CA LEU A 9 -13.35 -15.99 3.44
C LEU A 9 -12.78 -14.99 2.42
N THR A 10 -12.09 -13.96 2.89
CA THR A 10 -11.27 -13.06 2.08
C THR A 10 -10.02 -13.82 1.61
N ALA A 11 -10.24 -14.86 0.80
CA ALA A 11 -9.20 -15.45 -0.03
C ALA A 11 -9.02 -14.58 -1.28
N VAL A 12 -8.39 -13.43 -1.09
CA VAL A 12 -7.78 -12.61 -2.13
C VAL A 12 -6.44 -12.28 -1.49
N ILE A 13 -5.29 -12.70 -2.00
CA ILE A 13 -4.59 -11.94 -3.04
C ILE A 13 -3.67 -12.89 -3.82
N ALA A 14 -4.06 -13.26 -5.05
CA ALA A 14 -3.05 -13.49 -6.07
C ALA A 14 -2.56 -12.10 -6.50
N LEU A 15 -1.38 -11.69 -6.03
CA LEU A 15 -0.70 -10.46 -6.46
C LEU A 15 -0.47 -10.62 -7.97
N THR A 16 -1.36 -10.04 -8.76
CA THR A 16 -1.19 -9.91 -10.20
C THR A 16 -1.12 -8.41 -10.47
N LEU A 17 -0.03 -7.95 -11.05
CA LEU A 17 0.10 -6.69 -11.78
C LEU A 17 -0.79 -6.74 -13.02
N ALA A 18 -2.09 -6.96 -12.84
CA ALA A 18 -3.07 -7.01 -13.90
C ALA A 18 -3.45 -5.58 -14.30
N GLY A 19 -2.52 -4.90 -14.98
CA GLY A 19 -2.71 -3.60 -15.59
C GLY A 19 -1.74 -3.40 -16.73
N CYS A 20 -2.06 -2.52 -17.68
CA CYS A 20 -1.16 -2.11 -18.76
C CYS A 20 0.29 -2.03 -18.28
N LYS A 21 1.24 -2.58 -19.06
CA LYS A 21 2.68 -2.67 -18.78
C LYS A 21 3.14 -1.52 -17.86
N THR A 22 3.27 -1.82 -16.57
CA THR A 22 3.60 -0.80 -15.59
C THR A 22 5.04 -0.38 -15.83
N ILE A 23 5.24 0.91 -16.11
CA ILE A 23 6.56 1.49 -16.33
C ILE A 23 7.06 2.00 -14.99
N LEU A 24 8.18 1.44 -14.51
CA LEU A 24 8.83 1.95 -13.31
C LEU A 24 9.33 3.36 -13.61
N PRO A 25 9.08 4.34 -12.70
CA PRO A 25 9.62 5.66 -12.92
C PRO A 25 11.16 5.57 -12.84
N ASN A 26 11.85 6.35 -13.68
CA ASN A 26 13.30 6.45 -13.60
C ASN A 26 13.73 7.22 -12.33
N PRO A 27 14.89 6.87 -11.75
CA PRO A 27 15.41 7.59 -10.58
C PRO A 27 15.61 9.06 -10.96
N THR A 28 15.17 9.98 -10.11
CA THR A 28 15.46 11.42 -10.32
C THR A 28 16.79 11.85 -9.72
N SER A 29 17.37 11.00 -8.86
CA SER A 29 18.65 11.19 -8.18
C SER A 29 19.44 9.88 -8.14
N SER A 30 20.77 9.97 -8.01
CA SER A 30 21.61 8.81 -7.72
C SER A 30 21.34 8.22 -6.34
N ASP A 31 20.78 9.02 -5.43
CA ASP A 31 20.65 8.68 -4.00
C ASP A 31 19.24 8.24 -3.63
N SER A 32 18.34 8.18 -4.62
CA SER A 32 16.94 7.77 -4.44
C SER A 32 16.75 6.26 -4.51
N THR A 33 15.77 5.78 -3.77
CA THR A 33 15.20 4.43 -3.88
C THR A 33 13.79 4.50 -4.47
N LEU A 34 13.35 3.36 -5.01
CA LEU A 34 11.96 3.13 -5.36
C LEU A 34 11.29 2.25 -4.31
N VAL A 35 10.15 2.67 -3.76
CA VAL A 35 9.39 1.81 -2.84
C VAL A 35 8.16 1.24 -3.55
N LEU A 36 8.04 -0.08 -3.54
CA LEU A 36 6.87 -0.82 -4.02
C LEU A 36 6.03 -1.26 -2.83
N ALA A 37 4.80 -0.74 -2.76
CA ALA A 37 3.86 -0.93 -1.67
C ALA A 37 2.61 -1.69 -2.15
N PRO A 38 2.51 -3.00 -1.89
CA PRO A 38 1.33 -3.79 -2.23
C PRO A 38 0.08 -3.31 -1.49
N TYR A 39 -1.07 -3.38 -2.17
CA TYR A 39 -2.36 -3.10 -1.57
C TYR A 39 -3.48 -3.95 -2.19
N ALA A 40 -4.49 -4.27 -1.39
CA ALA A 40 -5.75 -4.84 -1.82
C ALA A 40 -6.87 -3.86 -1.52
N ALA A 41 -7.84 -3.73 -2.42
CA ALA A 41 -9.00 -2.89 -2.22
C ALA A 41 -10.23 -3.52 -2.86
N ASP A 42 -11.37 -3.46 -2.19
CA ASP A 42 -12.64 -3.86 -2.80
C ASP A 42 -13.06 -2.91 -3.93
N ASN A 43 -14.01 -3.33 -4.78
CA ASN A 43 -14.48 -2.52 -5.92
C ASN A 43 -15.10 -1.18 -5.48
N ALA A 44 -15.72 -1.14 -4.29
CA ALA A 44 -16.34 0.06 -3.75
C ALA A 44 -15.27 1.11 -3.38
N THR A 45 -14.10 0.67 -2.93
CA THR A 45 -12.91 1.46 -2.64
C THR A 45 -12.15 1.85 -3.91
N LYS A 46 -12.04 0.92 -4.88
CA LYS A 46 -11.39 1.14 -6.19
C LYS A 46 -12.14 2.06 -7.14
N SER A 47 -13.42 2.33 -6.87
CA SER A 47 -14.21 3.29 -7.65
C SER A 47 -13.52 4.67 -7.69
N LYS A 48 -14.08 5.67 -8.40
CA LYS A 48 -13.60 7.07 -8.36
C LYS A 48 -13.83 7.71 -6.97
N GLY A 49 -13.56 6.98 -5.90
CA GLY A 49 -13.77 7.31 -4.50
C GLY A 49 -12.95 8.53 -4.14
N ALA A 50 -13.48 9.34 -3.25
CA ALA A 50 -12.96 10.65 -2.85
C ALA A 50 -11.61 10.60 -2.09
N TRP A 51 -11.05 9.42 -1.84
CA TRP A 51 -9.95 9.23 -0.89
C TRP A 51 -8.72 8.59 -1.54
N GLY A 52 -7.55 9.02 -1.09
CA GLY A 52 -6.26 8.36 -1.30
C GLY A 52 -5.69 7.95 0.06
N TYR A 53 -4.72 7.05 0.03
CA TYR A 53 -4.09 6.51 1.23
C TYR A 53 -2.58 6.68 1.17
N ALA A 54 -1.93 6.64 2.32
CA ALA A 54 -0.48 6.62 2.42
C ALA A 54 -0.02 5.97 3.71
N TYR A 55 1.15 5.34 3.69
CA TYR A 55 1.88 5.01 4.91
C TYR A 55 2.56 6.26 5.46
N ILE A 56 2.43 6.47 6.78
CA ILE A 56 3.14 7.50 7.54
C ILE A 56 4.48 6.91 7.99
N LEU A 57 5.58 7.58 7.66
CA LEU A 57 6.92 7.12 8.01
C LEU A 57 7.47 7.90 9.21
N ASN A 58 8.11 7.21 10.15
CA ASN A 58 8.85 7.81 11.28
C ASN A 58 8.03 8.81 12.12
N ASN A 59 6.70 8.62 12.22
CA ASN A 59 5.73 9.54 12.84
C ASN A 59 5.65 10.93 12.19
N ASP A 60 6.13 11.07 10.95
CA ASP A 60 6.06 12.30 10.16
C ASP A 60 4.94 12.18 9.12
N GLU A 61 3.91 13.00 9.30
CA GLU A 61 2.71 13.03 8.46
C GLU A 61 2.91 13.58 7.03
N ASP A 62 4.08 14.18 6.77
CA ASP A 62 4.47 14.68 5.46
C ASP A 62 5.45 13.73 4.75
N LEU A 63 6.10 12.84 5.50
CA LEU A 63 6.95 11.77 4.97
C LEU A 63 6.13 10.51 4.67
N LEU A 64 5.73 10.35 3.40
CA LEU A 64 4.69 9.40 3.01
C LEU A 64 5.07 8.46 1.86
N VAL A 65 4.62 7.21 1.93
CA VAL A 65 4.50 6.30 0.77
C VAL A 65 3.05 6.29 0.31
N LYS A 66 2.76 6.93 -0.82
CA LYS A 66 1.37 7.12 -1.29
C LYS A 66 0.84 5.89 -2.00
N ILE A 67 -0.39 5.51 -1.66
CA ILE A 67 -1.13 4.37 -2.21
C ILE A 67 -2.32 4.89 -3.01
N ASN A 68 -2.36 4.55 -4.29
CA ASN A 68 -3.40 5.03 -5.21
C ASN A 68 -4.39 3.92 -5.56
N ALA A 69 -5.34 3.67 -4.65
CA ALA A 69 -6.37 2.66 -4.81
C ALA A 69 -7.37 2.92 -5.96
N ARG A 70 -7.32 4.10 -6.60
CA ARG A 70 -8.30 4.50 -7.65
C ARG A 70 -8.07 3.83 -9.00
N LYS A 71 -6.88 3.29 -9.22
CA LYS A 71 -6.56 2.62 -10.48
C LYS A 71 -6.92 1.16 -10.32
N ALA A 72 -8.05 0.76 -10.91
CA ALA A 72 -8.65 -0.57 -10.76
C ALA A 72 -7.68 -1.74 -11.06
N ASN A 73 -6.64 -1.46 -11.85
CA ASN A 73 -5.66 -2.40 -12.36
C ASN A 73 -4.31 -2.37 -11.63
N ASP A 74 -4.08 -1.39 -10.74
CA ASP A 74 -2.83 -1.30 -10.00
C ASP A 74 -3.01 -2.09 -8.69
N THR A 75 -2.13 -3.03 -8.37
CA THR A 75 -2.15 -3.79 -7.10
C THR A 75 -1.04 -3.36 -6.14
N PHE A 76 -0.21 -2.41 -6.57
CA PHE A 76 0.73 -1.71 -5.71
C PHE A 76 0.81 -0.23 -6.09
N ALA A 77 1.43 0.54 -5.20
CA ALA A 77 1.87 1.88 -5.51
C ALA A 77 3.40 1.99 -5.53
N VAL A 78 3.88 2.93 -6.35
CA VAL A 78 5.30 3.20 -6.55
C VAL A 78 5.61 4.60 -6.04
N THR A 79 6.48 4.72 -5.04
CA THR A 79 6.96 6.03 -4.57
C THR A 79 8.29 6.35 -5.20
N LYS A 80 8.35 7.48 -5.91
CA LYS A 80 9.41 7.77 -6.90
C LYS A 80 10.78 8.07 -6.29
N ASP A 81 10.84 8.71 -5.12
CA ASP A 81 12.12 9.17 -4.56
C ASP A 81 12.06 9.21 -3.02
N LEU A 82 12.39 8.10 -2.36
CA LEU A 82 12.78 8.12 -0.94
C LEU A 82 14.33 8.17 -0.86
N PRO A 83 14.95 9.03 -0.03
CA PRO A 83 16.39 8.97 0.20
C PRO A 83 16.80 7.64 0.85
N ALA A 84 18.01 7.17 0.58
CA ALA A 84 18.60 6.03 1.28
C ALA A 84 18.59 6.25 2.81
N GLY A 85 18.22 5.21 3.56
CA GLY A 85 18.06 5.30 5.01
C GLY A 85 17.12 4.23 5.56
N GLU A 86 17.00 4.24 6.89
CA GLU A 86 16.11 3.37 7.65
C GLU A 86 14.79 4.11 7.94
N TYR A 87 13.68 3.43 7.71
CA TYR A 87 12.34 3.99 7.89
C TYR A 87 11.46 2.99 8.64
N VAL A 88 10.45 3.53 9.32
CA VAL A 88 9.46 2.76 10.03
C VAL A 88 8.08 3.22 9.60
N ILE A 89 7.24 2.31 9.14
CA ILE A 89 5.82 2.59 8.95
C ILE A 89 5.20 2.68 10.34
N THR A 90 4.64 3.85 10.62
CA THR A 90 4.09 4.25 11.93
C THR A 90 2.61 4.51 11.88
N GLY A 91 2.00 4.56 10.70
CA GLY A 91 0.58 4.85 10.56
C GLY A 91 0.08 4.80 9.13
N VAL A 92 -1.21 5.04 8.99
CA VAL A 92 -1.92 5.20 7.72
C VAL A 92 -2.60 6.56 7.71
N LYS A 93 -2.43 7.30 6.62
CA LYS A 93 -3.13 8.56 6.37
C LYS A 93 -4.11 8.39 5.24
N SER A 94 -5.38 8.73 5.50
CA SER A 94 -6.37 8.97 4.46
C SER A 94 -6.36 10.45 4.11
N TYR A 95 -6.51 10.79 2.82
CA TYR A 95 -6.60 12.18 2.38
C TYR A 95 -7.59 12.32 1.24
N PRO A 96 -8.32 13.45 1.18
CA PRO A 96 -9.23 13.70 0.08
C PRO A 96 -8.41 13.89 -1.19
N VAL A 97 -8.79 13.21 -2.27
CA VAL A 97 -8.17 13.39 -3.58
C VAL A 97 -9.22 14.00 -4.51
N SER A 98 -8.95 15.18 -5.03
CA SER A 98 -9.78 15.79 -6.07
C SER A 98 -9.17 15.47 -7.43
N GLY A 99 -9.97 14.92 -8.35
CA GLY A 99 -9.48 14.50 -9.67
C GLY A 99 -10.61 14.39 -10.70
N GLY A 100 -10.38 14.96 -11.88
CA GLY A 100 -11.41 15.03 -12.93
C GLY A 100 -12.63 15.87 -12.50
N ARG A 101 -13.84 15.37 -12.76
CA ARG A 101 -15.11 16.04 -12.38
C ARG A 101 -15.51 15.82 -10.92
N THR A 102 -14.76 15.02 -10.16
CA THR A 102 -15.07 14.69 -8.76
C THR A 102 -14.18 15.51 -7.84
N LYS A 103 -14.78 16.36 -7.00
CA LYS A 103 -14.10 17.04 -5.89
C LYS A 103 -14.42 16.33 -4.59
N ALA A 104 -13.39 15.86 -3.91
CA ALA A 104 -13.49 15.37 -2.55
C ALA A 104 -13.45 16.57 -1.60
N VAL A 105 -14.47 16.71 -0.75
CA VAL A 105 -14.54 17.75 0.29
C VAL A 105 -14.60 17.03 1.63
N GLY A 106 -13.62 17.28 2.48
CA GLY A 106 -13.48 16.63 3.78
C GLY A 106 -12.07 16.79 4.33
N THR A 107 -11.89 16.44 5.60
CA THR A 107 -10.57 16.41 6.25
C THR A 107 -10.06 14.98 6.23
N GLY A 108 -8.81 14.77 5.83
CA GLY A 108 -8.13 13.49 5.99
C GLY A 108 -8.06 13.05 7.45
N SER A 109 -7.85 11.76 7.65
CA SER A 109 -7.64 11.19 8.98
C SER A 109 -6.35 10.37 9.01
N SER A 110 -5.59 10.50 10.09
CA SER A 110 -4.41 9.68 10.35
C SER A 110 -4.75 8.65 11.42
N TYR A 111 -4.33 7.42 11.19
CA TYR A 111 -4.34 6.35 12.17
C TYR A 111 -2.88 5.99 12.47
N GLN A 112 -2.47 6.09 13.73
CA GLN A 112 -1.14 5.67 14.16
C GLN A 112 -1.20 4.21 14.59
N LEU A 113 -0.20 3.44 14.17
CA LEU A 113 0.03 2.08 14.61
C LEU A 113 0.52 2.09 16.06
N ASP A 114 0.14 1.06 16.81
CA ASP A 114 0.74 0.84 18.12
C ASP A 114 2.25 0.55 17.98
N LYS A 115 3.01 0.81 19.05
CA LYS A 115 4.49 0.69 19.01
C LYS A 115 4.97 -0.71 18.61
N ASP A 116 4.20 -1.74 18.95
CA ASP A 116 4.47 -3.13 18.63
C ASP A 116 4.00 -3.55 17.23
N GLN A 117 3.23 -2.69 16.53
CA GLN A 117 2.74 -2.91 15.17
C GLN A 117 3.56 -2.17 14.10
N GLN A 118 4.63 -1.46 14.52
CA GLN A 118 5.47 -0.68 13.62
C GLN A 118 6.30 -1.58 12.68
N ILE A 119 6.43 -1.16 11.42
CA ILE A 119 7.00 -2.01 10.36
C ILE A 119 8.26 -1.34 9.81
N PRO A 120 9.47 -1.79 10.21
CA PRO A 120 10.71 -1.23 9.72
C PRO A 120 11.03 -1.69 8.29
N PHE A 121 11.65 -0.82 7.51
CA PHE A 121 12.22 -1.15 6.21
C PHE A 121 13.39 -0.22 5.90
N ASP A 122 14.33 -0.73 5.10
CA ASP A 122 15.48 0.05 4.67
C ASP A 122 15.41 0.34 3.18
N THR A 123 16.02 1.45 2.83
CA THR A 123 16.14 1.90 1.46
C THR A 123 17.59 2.13 1.12
N LYS A 124 17.93 1.89 -0.14
CA LYS A 124 19.28 2.10 -0.66
C LYS A 124 19.22 2.78 -2.02
N ALA A 125 20.23 3.61 -2.25
CA ALA A 125 20.43 4.31 -3.50
C ALA A 125 20.46 3.33 -4.69
N GLY A 126 19.64 3.58 -5.71
CA GLY A 126 19.57 2.75 -6.91
C GLY A 126 18.88 1.40 -6.75
N GLU A 127 18.20 1.16 -5.61
CA GLU A 127 17.46 -0.07 -5.35
C GLU A 127 15.94 0.15 -5.36
N ILE A 128 15.22 -0.92 -5.70
CA ILE A 128 13.80 -1.07 -5.45
C ILE A 128 13.62 -1.82 -4.13
N THR A 129 12.98 -1.17 -3.15
CA THR A 129 12.54 -1.79 -1.90
C THR A 129 11.10 -2.26 -2.06
N ILE A 130 10.88 -3.58 -1.97
CA ILE A 130 9.55 -4.18 -1.90
C ILE A 130 9.14 -4.30 -0.43
N LEU A 131 7.99 -3.72 -0.07
CA LEU A 131 7.44 -3.85 1.28
C LEU A 131 6.83 -5.26 1.44
N PRO A 132 7.18 -6.02 2.50
CA PRO A 132 6.71 -7.38 2.73
C PRO A 132 5.32 -7.42 3.41
N ILE A 133 4.50 -6.39 3.17
CA ILE A 133 3.18 -6.23 3.77
C ILE A 133 2.19 -5.81 2.69
N ILE A 134 0.92 -6.13 2.91
CA ILE A 134 -0.19 -5.65 2.12
C ILE A 134 -1.17 -4.91 3.02
N ILE A 135 -1.54 -3.70 2.62
CA ILE A 135 -2.69 -3.02 3.21
C ILE A 135 -3.95 -3.48 2.50
N VAL A 136 -4.94 -3.92 3.26
CA VAL A 136 -6.27 -4.26 2.75
C VAL A 136 -7.20 -3.11 3.07
N LEU A 137 -7.88 -2.58 2.06
CA LEU A 137 -8.81 -1.46 2.16
C LEU A 137 -10.23 -1.95 1.86
N THR A 138 -11.11 -1.82 2.84
CA THR A 138 -12.51 -2.26 2.73
C THR A 138 -13.44 -1.07 2.92
N ARG A 139 -14.48 -0.97 2.09
CA ARG A 139 -15.53 0.02 2.24
C ARG A 139 -16.83 -0.66 2.63
N GLU A 140 -17.33 -0.27 3.78
CA GLU A 140 -18.61 -0.72 4.29
C GLU A 140 -19.66 0.38 4.11
N THR A 141 -20.88 0.00 3.73
CA THR A 141 -22.01 0.92 3.70
C THR A 141 -22.82 0.72 4.97
N ALA A 142 -23.15 1.81 5.66
CA ALA A 142 -23.96 1.77 6.86
C ALA A 142 -25.35 1.18 6.55
N PRO A 143 -26.03 0.57 7.53
CA PRO A 143 -27.37 0.02 7.33
C PRO A 143 -28.40 1.04 6.83
N ASP A 144 -28.17 2.33 7.08
CA ASP A 144 -29.03 3.44 6.60
C ASP A 144 -28.84 3.77 5.11
N GLY A 145 -27.82 3.21 4.44
CA GLY A 145 -27.49 3.47 3.04
C GLY A 145 -26.97 4.87 2.74
N GLN A 146 -26.84 5.75 3.75
CA GLN A 146 -26.44 7.15 3.59
C GLN A 146 -24.98 7.38 3.95
N ARG A 147 -24.42 6.55 4.83
CA ARG A 147 -23.02 6.63 5.25
C ARG A 147 -22.23 5.48 4.69
N SER A 148 -20.95 5.72 4.43
CA SER A 148 -20.00 4.65 4.19
C SER A 148 -18.75 4.86 5.03
N TYR A 149 -18.23 3.78 5.57
CA TYR A 149 -17.01 3.72 6.35
C TYR A 149 -15.92 3.04 5.54
N GLN A 150 -14.67 3.39 5.82
CA GLN A 150 -13.52 2.73 5.24
C GLN A 150 -12.64 2.22 6.38
N SER A 151 -12.32 0.94 6.33
CA SER A 151 -11.41 0.28 7.27
C SER A 151 -10.15 -0.15 6.54
N HIS A 152 -9.09 -0.34 7.30
CA HIS A 152 -7.83 -0.87 6.81
C HIS A 152 -7.32 -1.97 7.74
N SER A 153 -6.66 -2.97 7.16
CA SER A 153 -5.89 -3.97 7.90
C SER A 153 -4.53 -4.18 7.22
N PHE A 154 -3.62 -4.80 7.95
CA PHE A 154 -2.27 -5.11 7.49
C PHE A 154 -2.05 -6.61 7.57
N ASP A 155 -1.64 -7.20 6.46
CA ASP A 155 -1.21 -8.59 6.43
C ASP A 155 0.25 -8.68 5.98
N ILE A 156 0.97 -9.64 6.54
CA ILE A 156 2.32 -9.99 6.11
C ILE A 156 2.21 -10.85 4.86
N LEU A 157 2.98 -10.52 3.83
CA LEU A 157 3.06 -11.39 2.66
C LEU A 157 3.75 -12.70 3.03
N SER A 158 3.15 -13.82 2.61
CA SER A 158 3.80 -15.13 2.65
C SER A 158 5.07 -15.14 1.79
N VAL A 159 5.91 -16.15 2.00
CA VAL A 159 7.16 -16.29 1.24
C VAL A 159 6.86 -16.46 -0.25
N GLU A 160 5.79 -17.17 -0.56
CA GLU A 160 5.30 -17.44 -1.91
C GLU A 160 4.77 -16.16 -2.57
N GLU A 161 3.96 -15.36 -1.87
CA GLU A 161 3.45 -14.08 -2.37
C GLU A 161 4.58 -13.08 -2.62
N LEU A 162 5.55 -13.00 -1.71
CA LEU A 162 6.70 -12.13 -1.86
C LEU A 162 7.60 -12.57 -3.04
N ALA A 163 7.80 -13.88 -3.22
CA ALA A 163 8.53 -14.42 -4.35
C ALA A 163 7.81 -14.15 -5.69
N ALA A 164 6.48 -14.30 -5.72
CA ALA A 164 5.66 -14.00 -6.89
C ALA A 164 5.76 -12.50 -7.27
N LEU A 165 5.60 -11.61 -6.29
CA LEU A 165 5.73 -10.16 -6.51
C LEU A 165 7.10 -9.79 -7.05
N LYS A 166 8.18 -10.35 -6.51
CA LYS A 166 9.53 -10.14 -7.02
C LYS A 166 9.71 -10.58 -8.47
N ALA A 167 9.23 -11.78 -8.79
CA ALA A 167 9.32 -12.30 -10.15
C ALA A 167 8.58 -11.39 -11.13
N GLU A 168 7.43 -10.87 -10.71
CA GLU A 168 6.62 -9.95 -11.51
C GLU A 168 7.30 -8.58 -11.69
N VAL A 169 7.92 -8.03 -10.64
CA VAL A 169 8.67 -6.76 -10.70
C VAL A 169 9.81 -6.81 -11.73
N GLN A 170 10.46 -7.95 -11.90
CA GLN A 170 11.52 -8.13 -12.90
C GLN A 170 11.02 -8.04 -14.35
N THR A 171 9.71 -8.21 -14.56
CA THR A 171 9.08 -8.10 -15.89
C THR A 171 8.65 -6.67 -16.25
N LEU A 172 8.72 -5.74 -15.30
CA LEU A 172 8.28 -4.37 -15.50
C LEU A 172 9.17 -3.60 -16.48
N GLU A 173 8.57 -2.66 -17.21
CA GLU A 173 9.35 -1.79 -18.09
C GLU A 173 10.24 -0.86 -17.29
N GLY A 174 11.48 -0.68 -17.73
CA GLY A 174 12.48 0.12 -17.03
C GLY A 174 13.25 -0.62 -15.93
N PHE A 175 12.84 -1.87 -15.61
CA PHE A 175 13.47 -2.68 -14.55
C PHE A 175 14.99 -2.83 -14.68
N GLY A 176 15.52 -2.98 -15.90
CA GLY A 176 16.96 -3.22 -16.12
C GLY A 176 17.89 -2.13 -15.59
N SER A 177 17.37 -0.95 -15.23
CA SER A 177 18.11 0.14 -14.59
C SER A 177 18.18 0.05 -13.06
N TRP A 178 17.55 -0.97 -12.47
CA TRP A 178 17.33 -1.10 -11.03
C TRP A 178 17.85 -2.42 -10.46
N LYS A 179 18.27 -2.41 -9.19
CA LYS A 179 18.57 -3.63 -8.40
C LYS A 179 17.43 -3.89 -7.42
N VAL A 180 17.03 -5.15 -7.24
CA VAL A 180 15.98 -5.53 -6.26
C VAL A 180 16.63 -5.95 -4.95
N LYS A 181 16.12 -5.41 -3.85
CA LYS A 181 16.41 -5.90 -2.50
C LYS A 181 15.10 -6.09 -1.75
N GLU A 182 15.01 -7.15 -0.95
CA GLU A 182 13.94 -7.26 0.05
C GLU A 182 14.17 -6.23 1.17
N GLY A 183 13.10 -5.57 1.60
CA GLY A 183 13.08 -4.94 2.92
C GLY A 183 13.41 -6.00 4.00
N HIS A 184 14.06 -5.59 5.09
CA HIS A 184 14.41 -6.50 6.17
C HIS A 184 13.16 -7.16 6.78
N LYS A 185 13.21 -8.47 7.04
CA LYS A 185 12.21 -9.16 7.86
C LYS A 185 12.47 -8.80 9.33
N VAL A 186 11.76 -7.83 9.89
CA VAL A 186 11.68 -7.68 11.34
C VAL A 186 10.22 -7.59 11.73
N TYR A 187 9.68 -8.74 12.11
CA TYR A 187 8.33 -8.88 12.65
C TYR A 187 8.41 -8.64 14.16
N ALA A 188 8.09 -7.42 14.61
CA ALA A 188 7.53 -7.26 15.93
C ALA A 188 6.02 -7.46 15.78
N ASN A 189 5.51 -8.53 16.38
CA ASN A 189 4.10 -8.85 16.64
C ASN A 189 3.03 -7.97 15.96
N LEU A 190 2.79 -8.17 14.66
CA LEU A 190 1.46 -7.92 14.11
C LEU A 190 0.57 -9.03 14.69
N ALA A 191 -0.11 -8.70 15.81
CA ALA A 191 -0.99 -9.63 16.49
C ALA A 191 -2.09 -10.09 15.51
N ILE A 192 -2.14 -11.42 15.31
CA ILE A 192 -3.19 -12.16 14.61
C ILE A 192 -4.50 -12.04 15.38
#